data_AF-A0A3M0WH93-F1
#
_entry.id   AF-A0A3M0WH93-F1
#
_cell.length_a   1.000
_cell.length_b   1.000
_cell.length_c   1.000
_cell.angle_alpha   90.00
_cell.angle_beta   90.00
_cell.angle_gamma   90.00
#
_symmetry.space_group_name_H-M   'P 1'
#
loop_
_entity.id
_entity.type
_entity.pdbx_description
1 polymer ?
#
loop_
_entity_poly.entity_id
_entity_poly.type
_entity_poly.pdbx_seq_one_letter_code
_entity_poly.pdbx_strand_id
1 'polypeptide(L)'
;MILGVIAFLFLSFNLSFAEEKVFIENKGSYVHIEAENIKVPHKRKHYNRHHKKTHKYKKEKYYIAKKNGKVFHRPNCKFAKRIKNKVKFKSRKEAIKKGLRPCKFCKP
;
A
#
# COMPACT_ATOMS: atom_id res chain seq x y z
N MET A 1 25.77 18.22 67.59
CA MET A 1 24.50 17.82 66.94
C MET A 1 24.30 18.51 65.60
N ILE A 2 24.48 19.83 65.48
CA ILE A 2 24.26 20.59 64.23
C ILE A 2 25.13 20.12 63.05
N LEU A 3 26.43 19.84 63.27
CA LEU A 3 27.34 19.35 62.22
C LEU A 3 26.96 17.94 61.71
N GLY A 4 26.45 17.07 62.58
CA GLY A 4 26.00 15.72 62.21
C GLY A 4 24.72 15.74 61.38
N VAL A 5 23.81 16.68 61.66
CA VAL A 5 22.58 16.89 60.89
C VAL A 5 22.92 17.43 59.49
N ILE A 6 23.90 18.35 59.38
CA ILE A 6 24.35 18.86 58.07
C ILE A 6 24.99 17.76 57.22
N ALA A 7 25.85 16.92 57.82
CA ALA A 7 26.46 15.80 57.10
C ALA A 7 25.44 14.76 56.62
N PHE A 8 24.41 14.48 57.44
CA PHE A 8 23.34 13.55 57.10
C PHE A 8 22.45 14.10 55.98
N LEU A 9 22.10 15.39 56.03
CA LEU A 9 21.37 16.08 54.95
C LEU A 9 22.15 16.07 53.64
N PHE A 10 23.47 16.28 53.68
CA PHE A 10 24.31 16.21 52.48
C PHE A 10 24.38 14.79 51.90
N LEU A 11 24.46 13.76 52.74
CA LEU A 11 24.55 12.37 52.26
C LEU A 11 23.22 11.90 51.62
N SER A 12 22.08 12.28 52.20
CA SER A 12 20.76 12.00 51.63
C SER A 12 20.50 12.75 50.32
N PHE A 13 20.99 14.00 50.21
CA PHE A 13 20.82 14.81 49.01
C PHE A 13 21.57 14.22 47.81
N ASN A 14 22.76 13.69 48.03
CA ASN A 14 23.56 13.06 46.97
C ASN A 14 22.96 11.73 46.48
N LEU A 15 22.30 10.95 47.34
CA LEU A 15 21.65 9.70 46.94
C LEU A 15 20.42 9.95 46.04
N SER A 16 19.64 10.99 46.34
CA SER A 16 18.50 11.40 45.52
C SER A 16 18.91 11.92 44.14
N PHE A 17 20.10 12.52 44.03
CA PHE A 17 20.59 13.14 42.79
C PHE A 17 21.11 12.13 41.75
N ALA A 18 21.48 10.92 42.18
CA ALA A 18 21.99 9.88 41.28
C ALA A 18 20.87 9.17 40.51
N GLU A 19 19.72 8.94 41.13
CA GLU A 19 18.59 8.22 40.51
C GLU A 19 17.87 9.05 39.44
N GLU A 20 17.79 10.37 39.62
CA GLU A 20 17.08 11.25 38.68
C GLU A 20 17.79 11.37 37.32
N LYS A 21 19.13 11.34 37.28
CA LYS A 21 19.90 11.46 36.03
C LYS A 21 19.76 10.24 35.10
N VAL A 22 19.64 9.04 35.67
CA VAL A 22 19.55 7.80 34.87
C VAL A 22 18.19 7.67 34.17
N PHE A 23 17.13 8.31 34.69
CA PHE A 23 15.80 8.25 34.06
C PHE A 23 15.63 9.24 32.90
N ILE A 24 16.41 10.32 32.86
CA ILE A 24 16.30 11.36 31.81
C ILE A 24 16.98 10.91 30.50
N GLU A 25 18.05 10.12 30.54
CA GLU A 25 18.78 9.74 29.31
C GLU A 25 18.01 8.74 28.41
N ASN A 26 17.02 8.00 28.93
CA ASN A 26 16.48 6.82 28.24
C ASN A 26 15.01 6.88 27.79
N LYS A 27 14.39 8.05 27.79
CA LYS A 27 13.03 8.23 27.23
C LYS A 27 13.03 9.39 26.26
N GLY A 28 13.38 9.10 25.01
CA GLY A 28 13.35 10.05 23.89
C GLY A 28 12.12 10.96 23.95
N SER A 29 12.34 12.20 24.35
CA SER A 29 11.33 13.24 24.43
C SER A 29 11.06 13.78 23.03
N TYR A 30 9.85 13.57 22.52
CA TYR A 30 9.39 14.23 21.32
C TYR A 30 9.37 15.75 21.56
N VAL A 31 10.12 16.49 20.74
CA VAL A 31 10.05 17.95 20.71
C VAL A 31 8.74 18.33 20.01
N HIS A 32 7.82 18.95 20.74
CA HIS A 32 6.71 19.68 20.13
C HIS A 32 7.26 21.00 19.59
N ILE A 33 7.52 21.04 18.29
CA ILE A 33 7.79 22.30 17.61
C ILE A 33 6.43 22.99 17.46
N GLU A 34 6.20 24.08 18.21
CA GLU A 34 5.15 25.03 17.89
C GLU A 34 5.48 25.60 16.52
N ALA A 35 4.82 25.04 15.50
CA ALA A 35 5.05 25.42 14.12
C ALA A 35 4.55 26.86 13.94
N GLU A 36 5.46 27.82 13.96
CA GLU A 36 5.21 29.08 13.27
C GLU A 36 4.79 28.76 11.84
N ASN A 37 3.65 29.30 11.42
CA ASN A 37 3.02 29.02 10.14
C ASN A 37 3.88 29.53 8.97
N ILE A 38 4.91 28.76 8.61
CA ILE A 38 5.65 28.99 7.38
C ILE A 38 4.70 28.63 6.24
N LYS A 39 4.26 29.64 5.47
CA LYS A 39 3.52 29.42 4.22
C LYS A 39 4.45 28.74 3.22
N VAL A 40 4.51 27.42 3.27
CA VAL A 40 5.29 26.64 2.31
C VAL A 40 4.59 26.78 0.95
N PRO A 41 5.27 27.29 -0.10
CA PRO A 41 4.70 27.34 -1.43
C PRO A 41 4.58 25.90 -1.93
N HIS A 42 3.40 25.31 -1.75
CA HIS A 42 3.08 24.00 -2.26
C HIS A 42 3.04 24.10 -3.79
N LYS A 43 4.18 23.87 -4.47
CA LYS A 43 4.22 23.52 -5.88
C LYS A 43 3.47 22.20 -6.03
N ARG A 44 2.14 22.27 -6.13
CA ARG A 44 1.28 21.14 -6.51
C ARG A 44 1.78 20.73 -7.89
N LYS A 45 2.59 19.67 -7.95
CA LYS A 45 2.79 18.94 -9.20
C LYS A 45 1.40 18.41 -9.55
N HIS A 46 0.69 19.14 -10.40
CA HIS A 46 -0.53 18.67 -11.04
C HIS A 46 -0.13 17.48 -11.90
N TYR A 47 -0.04 16.29 -11.30
CA TYR A 47 0.06 15.05 -12.05
C TYR A 47 -1.21 14.95 -12.87
N ASN A 48 -1.07 15.06 -14.19
CA ASN A 48 -2.17 14.99 -15.13
C ASN A 48 -3.01 13.76 -14.80
N ARG A 49 -4.21 14.00 -14.25
CA ARG A 49 -5.17 12.95 -13.92
C ARG A 49 -5.54 12.30 -15.23
N HIS A 50 -4.88 11.18 -15.56
CA HIS A 50 -5.12 10.45 -16.77
C HIS A 50 -6.59 10.03 -16.77
N HIS A 51 -7.40 10.78 -17.52
CA HIS A 51 -8.81 10.54 -17.71
C HIS A 51 -8.95 9.12 -18.25
N LYS A 52 -9.50 8.22 -17.42
CA LYS A 52 -9.58 6.79 -17.71
C LYS A 52 -10.52 6.61 -18.89
N LYS A 53 -9.96 6.53 -20.10
CA LYS A 53 -10.72 6.34 -21.34
C LYS A 53 -11.63 5.13 -21.14
N THR A 54 -12.93 5.36 -21.19
CA THR A 54 -13.95 4.31 -21.10
C THR A 54 -13.83 3.46 -22.36
N HIS A 55 -13.03 2.40 -22.31
CA HIS A 55 -12.89 1.47 -23.42
C HIS A 55 -14.26 0.82 -23.68
N LYS A 56 -14.94 1.28 -24.72
CA LYS A 56 -16.20 0.72 -25.23
C LYS A 56 -15.91 -0.72 -25.69
N TYR A 57 -16.30 -1.71 -24.89
CA TYR A 57 -16.03 -3.12 -25.19
C TYR A 57 -16.86 -3.60 -26.38
N LYS A 58 -16.20 -3.74 -27.54
CA LYS A 58 -16.78 -4.40 -28.72
C LYS A 58 -17.05 -5.88 -28.43
N LYS A 59 -18.23 -6.39 -28.71
CA LYS A 59 -18.50 -7.84 -28.58
C LYS A 59 -17.77 -8.59 -29.71
N GLU A 60 -17.17 -9.72 -29.38
CA GLU A 60 -16.51 -10.59 -30.36
C GLU A 60 -17.45 -11.71 -30.80
N LYS A 61 -17.24 -12.22 -32.02
CA LYS A 61 -18.02 -13.36 -32.57
C LYS A 61 -17.84 -14.64 -31.76
N TYR A 62 -16.65 -14.83 -31.17
CA TYR A 62 -16.34 -15.97 -30.31
C TYR A 62 -15.20 -15.61 -29.35
N TYR A 63 -15.05 -16.43 -28.32
CA TYR A 63 -13.99 -16.33 -27.32
C TYR A 63 -13.21 -17.64 -27.25
N ILE A 64 -11.94 -17.56 -26.84
CA ILE A 64 -11.01 -18.69 -26.82
C ILE A 64 -10.54 -18.95 -25.39
N ALA A 65 -10.57 -20.19 -24.94
CA ALA A 65 -9.87 -20.62 -23.71
C ALA A 65 -9.02 -21.85 -23.98
N LYS A 66 -8.10 -22.17 -23.07
CA LYS A 66 -7.44 -23.48 -23.03
C LYS A 66 -8.43 -24.51 -22.48
N LYS A 67 -8.45 -25.74 -23.00
CA LYS A 67 -9.38 -26.81 -22.57
C LYS A 67 -9.49 -26.97 -21.04
N ASN A 68 -8.35 -27.00 -20.35
CA ASN A 68 -8.28 -27.09 -18.87
C ASN A 68 -7.82 -25.76 -18.24
N GLY A 69 -8.03 -24.64 -18.94
CA GLY A 69 -7.63 -23.32 -18.48
C GLY A 69 -8.69 -22.67 -17.61
N LYS A 70 -8.27 -21.67 -16.83
CA LYS A 70 -9.20 -20.82 -16.04
C LYS A 70 -9.53 -19.51 -16.75
N VAL A 71 -8.85 -19.18 -17.85
CA VAL A 71 -8.91 -17.86 -18.51
C VAL A 71 -9.42 -17.99 -19.93
N PHE A 72 -10.36 -17.12 -20.30
CA PHE A 72 -10.76 -16.94 -21.69
C PHE A 72 -10.31 -15.59 -22.25
N HIS A 73 -10.18 -15.55 -23.57
CA HIS A 73 -9.54 -14.48 -24.32
C HIS A 73 -10.37 -14.11 -25.55
N ARG A 74 -10.14 -12.91 -26.07
CA ARG A 74 -10.58 -12.53 -27.42
C ARG A 74 -9.73 -13.25 -28.49
N PRO A 75 -10.24 -13.40 -29.73
CA PRO A 75 -9.50 -14.03 -30.83
C PRO A 75 -8.15 -13.36 -31.11
N ASN A 76 -8.10 -12.03 -31.05
CA ASN A 76 -6.91 -11.23 -31.37
C ASN A 76 -5.91 -11.11 -30.20
N CYS A 77 -6.14 -11.80 -29.08
CA CYS A 77 -5.25 -11.70 -27.92
C CYS A 77 -3.91 -12.40 -28.17
N LYS A 78 -2.79 -11.71 -27.88
CA LYS A 78 -1.42 -12.28 -27.94
C LYS A 78 -1.30 -13.59 -27.15
N PHE A 79 -1.94 -13.66 -25.97
CA PHE A 79 -1.93 -14.86 -25.14
C PHE A 79 -2.78 -15.99 -25.73
N ALA A 80 -3.91 -15.68 -26.38
CA ALA A 80 -4.75 -16.67 -27.04
C ALA A 80 -4.03 -17.37 -28.20
N LYS A 81 -3.14 -16.64 -28.91
CA LYS A 81 -2.34 -17.20 -30.00
C LYS A 81 -1.44 -18.35 -29.52
N ARG A 82 -0.89 -18.24 -28.31
CA ARG A 82 0.07 -19.19 -27.71
C ARG A 82 -0.56 -20.45 -27.08
N ILE A 83 -1.89 -20.53 -26.98
CA ILE A 83 -2.57 -21.67 -26.37
C ILE A 83 -2.52 -22.88 -27.33
N LYS A 84 -1.93 -23.98 -26.88
CA LYS A 84 -2.09 -25.31 -27.50
C LYS A 84 -3.35 -25.96 -26.88
N ASN A 85 -4.27 -26.48 -27.70
CA ASN A 85 -5.62 -26.99 -27.32
C ASN A 85 -6.65 -25.92 -26.91
N LYS A 86 -7.13 -25.18 -27.92
CA LYS A 86 -8.11 -24.08 -27.79
C LYS A 86 -9.55 -24.60 -27.84
N VAL A 87 -10.39 -24.13 -26.92
CA VAL A 87 -11.85 -24.30 -26.94
C VAL A 87 -12.48 -22.96 -27.28
N LYS A 88 -13.47 -22.97 -28.17
CA LYS A 88 -14.21 -21.77 -28.60
C LYS A 88 -15.54 -21.68 -27.85
N PHE A 89 -15.91 -20.45 -27.47
CA PHE A 89 -17.19 -20.10 -26.85
C PHE A 89 -17.92 -19.12 -27.75
N LYS A 90 -19.23 -19.30 -27.94
CA LYS A 90 -20.05 -18.41 -28.79
C LYS A 90 -20.29 -17.06 -28.13
N SER A 91 -20.27 -17.01 -26.80
CA SER A 91 -20.50 -15.77 -26.07
C SER A 91 -19.64 -15.64 -24.81
N ARG A 92 -19.43 -14.39 -24.38
CA ARG A 92 -18.81 -14.07 -23.09
C ARG A 92 -19.55 -14.75 -21.93
N LYS A 93 -20.88 -14.73 -21.98
CA LYS A 93 -21.74 -15.31 -20.93
C LYS A 93 -21.52 -16.81 -20.80
N GLU A 94 -21.37 -17.51 -21.92
CA GLU A 94 -21.10 -18.96 -21.95
C GLU A 94 -19.76 -19.29 -21.27
N ALA A 95 -18.70 -18.53 -21.57
CA ALA A 95 -17.40 -18.71 -20.93
C ALA A 95 -17.45 -18.46 -19.41
N ILE A 96 -18.19 -17.42 -18.98
CA ILE A 96 -18.38 -17.11 -17.56
C ILE A 96 -19.20 -18.20 -16.85
N LYS A 97 -20.26 -18.71 -17.48
CA LYS A 97 -21.07 -19.82 -16.94
C LYS A 97 -20.23 -21.09 -16.73
N LYS A 98 -19.20 -21.32 -17.55
CA LYS A 98 -18.22 -22.40 -17.32
C LYS A 98 -17.17 -22.08 -16.24
N GLY A 99 -17.31 -21.00 -15.49
CA GLY A 99 -16.38 -20.60 -14.43
C GLY A 99 -15.07 -19.98 -14.92
N LEU A 100 -14.99 -19.57 -16.19
CA LEU A 100 -13.77 -18.96 -16.74
C LEU A 100 -13.72 -17.47 -16.45
N ARG A 101 -12.54 -16.97 -16.07
CA ARG A 101 -12.29 -15.54 -15.85
C ARG A 101 -11.84 -14.84 -17.14
N PRO A 102 -12.23 -13.57 -17.37
CA PRO A 102 -11.76 -12.81 -18.51
C PRO A 102 -10.27 -12.48 -18.38
N CYS A 103 -9.56 -12.50 -19.50
CA CYS A 103 -8.17 -12.07 -19.56
C CYS A 103 -8.03 -10.57 -19.21
N LYS A 104 -7.15 -10.23 -18.26
CA LYS A 104 -6.89 -8.85 -17.84
C LYS A 104 -6.30 -7.95 -18.94
N PHE A 105 -5.64 -8.55 -19.94
CA PHE A 105 -4.99 -7.82 -21.03
C PHE A 105 -5.97 -7.49 -22.16
N CYS A 106 -6.59 -8.51 -22.78
CA CYS A 106 -7.53 -8.28 -23.88
C CYS A 106 -8.94 -7.92 -23.43
N LYS A 107 -9.21 -8.02 -22.11
CA LYS A 107 -10.46 -7.67 -21.43
C LYS A 107 -11.67 -8.04 -22.31
N PRO A 108 -11.89 -9.35 -22.54
CA PRO A 108 -12.99 -9.83 -23.39
C PRO A 108 -14.35 -9.41 -22.84
#